data_AF-L8Y2N5-F1
#
_entry.id   AF-L8Y2N5-F1
#
_cell.length_a   1.000
_cell.length_b   1.000
_cell.length_c   1.000
_cell.angle_alpha   90.00
_cell.angle_beta   90.00
_cell.angle_gamma   90.00
#
_symmetry.space_group_name_H-M   'P 1'
#
loop_
_entity.id
_entity.type
_entity.pdbx_description
1 polymer ?
#
loop_
_entity_poly.entity_id
_entity_poly.type
_entity_poly.pdbx_seq_one_letter_code
_entity_poly.pdbx_strand_id
1 'polypeptide(L)'
;MSFAKKHNKRGLKKMQDNDTKAMSARAEAFKALVKLKEVQKSLLTGSSCKLSHLSYIAHTKLGKYAHARIVKGLRLCRPKAKKARLRPRPKPRPGPQLQLHLQFRLQLRLPKGVQVPTKAL
;
A
#
# COMPACT_ATOMS: atom_id res chain seq x y z
N MET A 1 66.15 -18.87 1.57
CA MET A 1 65.14 -19.27 2.58
C MET A 1 64.40 -20.59 2.24
N SER A 2 65.05 -21.55 1.58
CA SER A 2 64.36 -22.76 1.08
C SER A 2 64.09 -23.80 2.18
N PHE A 3 64.94 -23.83 3.22
CA PHE A 3 64.85 -24.79 4.32
C PHE A 3 63.58 -24.61 5.17
N ALA A 4 63.18 -23.38 5.49
CA ALA A 4 61.95 -23.14 6.26
C ALA A 4 60.70 -23.67 5.52
N LYS A 5 60.54 -23.30 4.24
CA LYS A 5 59.44 -23.78 3.39
C LYS A 5 59.40 -25.30 3.27
N LYS A 6 60.56 -25.97 3.29
CA LYS A 6 60.65 -27.45 3.24
C LYS A 6 60.08 -28.13 4.50
N HIS A 7 60.17 -27.50 5.67
CA HIS A 7 59.77 -28.11 6.95
C HIS A 7 58.39 -27.69 7.46
N ASN A 8 57.69 -26.77 6.80
CA ASN A 8 56.37 -26.26 7.22
C ASN A 8 55.30 -27.34 7.43
N LYS A 9 55.39 -28.48 6.72
CA LYS A 9 54.44 -29.60 6.87
C LYS A 9 54.49 -30.24 8.26
N ARG A 10 55.63 -30.16 8.98
CA ARG A 10 55.79 -30.75 10.32
C ARG A 10 54.91 -30.09 11.38
N GLY A 11 54.59 -28.81 11.22
CA GLY A 11 53.75 -28.04 12.14
C GLY A 11 52.28 -27.95 11.76
N LEU A 12 51.88 -28.53 10.62
CA LEU A 12 50.58 -28.27 10.00
C LEU A 12 49.40 -28.66 10.90
N LYS A 13 49.47 -29.83 11.57
CA LYS A 13 48.39 -30.29 12.45
C LYS A 13 48.14 -29.34 13.63
N LYS A 14 49.23 -28.88 14.27
CA LYS A 14 49.16 -27.90 15.37
C LYS A 14 48.61 -26.55 14.92
N MET A 15 48.87 -26.16 13.67
CA MET A 15 48.31 -24.95 13.08
C MET A 15 46.82 -25.12 12.78
N GLN A 16 46.38 -26.26 12.24
CA GLN A 16 44.95 -26.50 12.04
C GLN A 16 44.16 -26.52 13.36
N ASP A 17 44.71 -27.12 14.40
CA ASP A 17 44.08 -27.16 15.72
C ASP A 17 43.98 -25.75 16.34
N ASN A 18 44.97 -24.88 16.12
CA ASN A 18 44.92 -23.51 16.62
C ASN A 18 43.95 -22.62 15.81
N ASP A 19 43.87 -22.82 14.50
CA ASP A 19 42.98 -22.08 13.60
C ASP A 19 41.53 -22.45 13.87
N THR A 20 41.24 -23.74 14.10
CA THR A 20 39.89 -24.20 14.48
C THR A 20 39.46 -23.62 15.82
N LYS A 21 40.35 -23.62 16.82
CA LYS A 21 40.09 -22.99 18.12
C LYS A 21 39.90 -21.47 18.02
N ALA A 22 40.65 -20.81 17.15
CA ALA A 22 40.49 -19.37 16.91
C ALA A 22 39.15 -19.06 16.22
N MET A 23 38.72 -19.90 15.27
CA MET A 23 37.43 -19.73 14.60
C MET A 23 36.25 -19.97 15.54
N SER A 24 36.32 -20.98 16.42
CA SER A 24 35.27 -21.21 17.41
C SER A 24 35.16 -20.04 18.39
N ALA A 25 36.28 -19.54 18.91
CA ALA A 25 36.30 -18.36 19.79
C ALA A 25 35.72 -17.11 19.10
N ARG A 26 36.03 -16.90 17.81
CA ARG A 26 35.44 -15.81 17.02
C ARG A 26 33.93 -15.97 16.87
N ALA A 27 33.44 -17.18 16.60
CA ALA A 27 32.01 -17.44 16.47
C ALA A 27 31.27 -17.15 17.79
N GLU A 28 31.83 -17.53 18.93
CA GLU A 28 31.27 -17.23 20.25
C GLU A 28 31.25 -15.72 20.55
N ALA A 29 32.33 -15.02 20.22
CA ALA A 29 32.39 -13.56 20.37
C ALA A 29 31.34 -12.85 19.50
N PHE A 30 31.17 -13.26 18.24
CA PHE A 30 30.12 -12.72 17.38
C PHE A 30 28.72 -13.01 17.93
N LYS A 31 28.49 -14.23 18.45
CA LYS A 31 27.22 -14.59 19.10
C LYS A 31 26.94 -13.69 20.32
N ALA A 32 27.96 -13.38 21.12
CA ALA A 32 27.83 -12.45 22.24
C ALA A 32 27.57 -11.00 21.79
N LEU A 33 28.25 -10.54 20.74
CA LEU A 33 28.03 -9.20 20.16
C LEU A 33 26.62 -9.03 19.59
N VAL A 34 26.07 -10.04 18.92
CA VAL A 34 24.70 -10.01 18.38
C VAL A 34 23.69 -9.89 19.52
N LYS A 35 23.85 -10.68 20.59
CA LYS A 35 23.02 -10.57 21.80
C LYS A 35 23.13 -9.19 22.46
N LEU A 36 24.34 -8.64 22.56
CA LEU A 36 24.55 -7.31 23.12
C LEU A 36 23.88 -6.23 22.28
N LYS A 37 23.93 -6.32 20.95
CA LYS A 37 23.25 -5.37 20.05
C LYS A 37 21.72 -5.43 20.20
N GLU A 38 21.15 -6.60 20.44
CA GLU A 38 19.73 -6.74 20.74
C GLU A 38 19.35 -6.04 22.06
N VAL A 39 20.17 -6.20 23.10
CA VAL A 39 20.01 -5.52 24.39
C VAL A 39 20.27 -4.01 24.29
N GLN A 40 21.27 -3.57 23.53
CA GLN A 40 21.55 -2.15 23.34
C GLN A 40 20.48 -1.47 22.49
N LYS A 41 19.89 -2.18 21.52
CA LYS A 41 18.82 -1.64 20.70
C LYS A 41 17.61 -1.24 21.54
N SER A 42 17.27 -2.00 22.59
CA SER A 42 16.17 -1.60 23.49
C SER A 42 16.49 -0.36 24.33
N LEU A 43 17.76 -0.13 24.65
CA LEU A 43 18.21 1.04 25.43
C LEU A 43 18.44 2.30 24.58
N LEU A 44 18.81 2.16 23.30
CA LEU A 44 19.17 3.27 22.41
C LEU A 44 18.03 3.77 21.51
N THR A 45 16.87 3.08 21.47
CA THR A 45 15.67 3.56 20.75
C THR A 45 14.95 4.67 21.51
N GLY A 46 15.67 5.73 21.85
CA GLY A 46 15.13 6.97 22.44
C GLY A 46 14.98 8.11 21.43
N SER A 47 15.20 7.89 20.13
CA SER A 47 14.95 8.93 19.13
C SER A 47 13.45 9.17 19.01
N SER A 48 13.00 10.41 19.17
CA SER A 48 11.58 10.73 19.03
C SER A 48 11.11 10.37 17.61
N CYS A 49 10.15 9.45 17.51
CA CYS A 49 9.66 8.92 16.23
C CYS A 49 9.23 10.02 15.25
N LYS A 50 8.85 11.20 15.77
CA LYS A 50 8.49 12.38 14.98
C LYS A 50 9.68 12.97 14.20
N LEU A 51 10.85 13.10 14.80
CA LEU A 51 12.04 13.65 14.12
C LEU A 51 12.54 12.68 13.04
N SER A 52 12.58 11.38 13.34
CA SER A 52 12.94 10.34 12.37
C SER A 52 11.96 10.31 11.19
N HIS A 53 10.66 10.52 11.45
CA HIS A 53 9.64 10.60 10.41
C HIS A 53 9.80 11.84 9.52
N LEU A 54 10.10 13.02 10.10
CA LEU A 54 10.37 14.23 9.34
C LEU A 54 11.63 14.10 8.48
N SER A 55 12.69 13.49 9.01
CA SER A 55 13.91 13.20 8.25
C SER A 55 13.62 12.27 7.06
N TYR A 56 12.82 11.22 7.27
CA TYR A 56 12.39 10.32 6.20
C TYR A 56 11.57 11.03 5.11
N ILE A 57 10.67 11.94 5.49
CA ILE A 57 9.88 12.75 4.56
C ILE A 57 10.79 13.68 3.74
N ALA A 58 11.71 14.39 4.40
CA ALA A 58 12.66 15.29 3.74
C ALA A 58 13.66 14.56 2.82
N HIS A 59 13.84 13.25 2.98
CA HIS A 59 14.82 12.49 2.23
C HIS A 59 14.44 12.32 0.75
N THR A 60 15.29 12.79 -0.16
CA THR A 60 14.98 12.89 -1.60
C THR A 60 14.73 11.56 -2.31
N LYS A 61 15.32 10.45 -1.84
CA LYS A 61 15.10 9.11 -2.42
C LYS A 61 13.99 8.32 -1.73
N LEU A 62 13.89 8.42 -0.41
CA LEU A 62 13.01 7.60 0.42
C LEU A 62 11.64 8.26 0.63
N GLY A 63 11.60 9.59 0.74
CA GLY A 63 10.40 10.39 0.98
C GLY A 63 9.55 10.67 -0.26
N LYS A 64 9.94 10.21 -1.46
CA LYS A 64 9.22 10.51 -2.72
C LYS A 64 7.74 10.14 -2.66
N TYR A 65 7.43 8.94 -2.17
CA TYR A 65 6.05 8.46 -2.04
C TYR A 65 5.28 9.18 -0.93
N ALA A 66 5.96 9.53 0.17
CA ALA A 66 5.36 10.30 1.25
C ALA A 66 4.96 11.70 0.76
N HIS A 67 5.85 12.40 0.05
CA HIS A 67 5.57 13.67 -0.61
C HIS A 67 4.40 13.57 -1.60
N ALA A 68 4.41 12.58 -2.49
CA ALA A 68 3.33 12.38 -3.45
C ALA A 68 1.96 12.19 -2.77
N ARG A 69 1.92 11.47 -1.63
CA ARG A 69 0.69 11.27 -0.85
C ARG A 69 0.23 12.56 -0.15
N ILE A 70 1.16 13.30 0.46
CA ILE A 70 0.87 14.59 1.11
C ILE A 70 0.30 15.58 0.09
N VAL A 71 0.96 15.72 -1.07
CA VAL A 71 0.50 16.60 -2.16
C VAL A 71 -0.87 16.18 -2.68
N LYS A 72 -1.11 14.86 -2.87
CA LYS A 72 -2.44 14.36 -3.26
C LYS A 72 -3.50 14.69 -2.22
N GLY A 73 -3.22 14.51 -0.94
CA GLY A 73 -4.15 14.83 0.15
C GLY A 73 -4.48 16.32 0.24
N LEU A 74 -3.49 17.18 0.00
CA LEU A 74 -3.68 18.64 -0.02
C LEU A 74 -4.48 19.12 -1.24
N ARG A 75 -4.29 18.48 -2.40
CA ARG A 75 -5.05 18.81 -3.62
C ARG A 75 -6.45 18.21 -3.62
N LEU A 76 -6.61 17.02 -3.06
CA LEU A 76 -7.87 16.29 -3.00
C LEU A 76 -8.59 16.62 -1.68
N CYS A 77 -9.16 17.82 -1.58
CA CYS A 77 -10.18 18.12 -0.56
C CYS A 77 -11.40 17.23 -0.80
N ARG A 78 -11.39 15.99 -0.31
CA ARG A 78 -12.50 15.05 -0.46
C ARG A 78 -13.62 15.47 0.48
N PRO A 79 -14.76 16.00 -0.02
CA PRO A 79 -15.87 16.32 0.85
C PRO A 79 -16.42 15.00 1.39
N LYS A 80 -16.38 14.83 2.70
CA LYS A 80 -17.11 13.75 3.38
C LYS A 80 -18.59 14.02 3.12
N ALA A 81 -19.24 13.19 2.30
CA ALA A 81 -20.67 13.33 2.01
C ALA A 81 -21.45 13.31 3.33
N LYS A 82 -21.89 14.48 3.79
CA LYS A 82 -22.90 14.59 4.84
C LYS A 82 -24.19 14.06 4.21
N LYS A 83 -24.85 13.10 4.86
CA LYS A 83 -26.22 12.68 4.50
C LYS A 83 -27.08 13.95 4.45
N ALA A 84 -27.48 14.36 3.25
CA ALA A 84 -28.35 15.51 3.06
C ALA A 84 -29.73 15.17 3.63
N ARG A 85 -30.11 15.85 4.72
CA ARG A 85 -31.50 15.94 5.14
C ARG A 85 -32.29 16.63 4.02
N LEU A 86 -33.34 15.95 3.56
CA LEU A 86 -34.56 16.42 2.91
C LEU A 86 -34.49 17.80 2.20
N ARG A 87 -34.37 17.78 0.86
CA ARG A 87 -34.97 18.80 -0.01
C ARG A 87 -35.73 18.08 -1.13
N PRO A 88 -36.99 18.45 -1.44
CA PRO A 88 -37.70 17.85 -2.56
C PRO A 88 -37.02 18.26 -3.88
N ARG A 89 -36.71 17.27 -4.71
CA ARG A 89 -36.19 17.47 -6.07
C ARG A 89 -37.28 18.15 -6.92
N PRO A 90 -36.97 19.18 -7.74
CA PRO A 90 -37.81 19.49 -8.89
C PRO A 90 -37.67 18.33 -9.90
N LYS A 91 -38.80 17.84 -10.41
CA LYS A 91 -38.84 16.79 -11.44
C LYS A 91 -38.06 17.26 -12.68
N PRO A 92 -37.25 16.41 -13.34
CA PRO A 92 -36.63 16.77 -14.60
C PRO A 92 -37.72 16.93 -15.66
N ARG A 93 -37.76 18.08 -16.33
CA ARG A 93 -38.54 18.24 -17.56
C ARG A 93 -37.95 17.29 -18.61
N PRO A 94 -38.75 16.43 -19.26
CA PRO A 94 -38.24 15.62 -20.36
C PRO A 94 -37.80 16.54 -21.50
N GLY A 95 -36.59 16.32 -22.02
CA GLY A 95 -36.06 17.07 -23.15
C GLY A 95 -36.92 16.87 -24.41
N PRO A 96 -36.90 17.84 -25.36
CA PRO A 96 -37.77 17.86 -26.54
C PRO A 96 -37.70 16.58 -27.41
N GLN A 97 -36.62 15.80 -27.32
CA GLN A 97 -36.49 14.52 -28.02
C GLN A 97 -37.47 13.44 -27.54
N LEU A 98 -37.75 13.38 -26.23
CA LEU A 98 -38.70 12.40 -25.69
C LEU A 98 -40.15 12.73 -26.08
N GLN A 99 -40.44 14.02 -26.26
CA GLN A 99 -41.77 14.49 -26.65
C GLN A 99 -42.09 14.11 -28.11
N LEU A 100 -41.13 14.25 -29.02
CA LEU A 100 -41.28 13.81 -30.41
C LEU A 100 -41.44 12.29 -30.53
N HIS A 101 -40.65 11.51 -29.78
CA HIS A 101 -40.79 10.06 -29.78
C HIS A 101 -42.16 9.60 -29.25
N LEU A 102 -42.70 10.27 -28.21
CA LEU A 102 -44.02 9.96 -27.67
C LEU A 102 -45.15 10.33 -28.65
N GLN A 103 -45.04 11.50 -29.31
CA GLN A 103 -45.97 11.94 -30.36
C GLN A 103 -45.99 10.95 -31.53
N PHE A 104 -44.82 10.50 -31.99
CA PHE A 104 -44.71 9.51 -33.07
C PHE A 104 -45.34 8.16 -32.67
N ARG A 105 -45.19 7.76 -31.41
CA ARG A 105 -45.79 6.51 -30.89
C ARG A 105 -47.31 6.57 -30.72
N LEU A 106 -47.88 7.76 -30.52
CA LEU A 106 -49.32 7.98 -30.42
C LEU A 106 -50.00 7.95 -31.80
N GLN A 107 -49.36 8.49 -32.84
CA GLN A 107 -49.91 8.44 -34.20
C GLN A 107 -49.93 7.03 -34.80
N LEU A 108 -49.03 6.14 -34.35
CA LEU A 108 -48.92 4.76 -34.83
C LEU A 108 -49.91 3.77 -34.18
N ARG A 109 -50.71 4.22 -33.20
CA ARG A 109 -51.75 3.39 -32.56
C ARG A 109 -53.14 3.83 -32.98
N LEU A 110 -53.44 3.63 -34.25
CA LEU A 110 -54.81 3.62 -34.78
C LEU A 110 -55.44 2.26 -34.46
N PRO A 111 -56.43 2.15 -33.56
CA PRO A 111 -57.06 0.88 -33.26
C PRO A 111 -58.15 0.58 -34.29
N LYS A 112 -57.90 -0.43 -35.13
CA LYS A 112 -58.96 -1.08 -35.92
C LYS A 112 -59.83 -1.93 -34.99
N GLY A 113 -61.04 -1.44 -34.75
CA GLY A 113 -62.28 -2.20 -34.86
C GLY A 113 -62.62 -3.32 -33.88
N VAL A 114 -63.65 -3.04 -33.05
CA VAL A 114 -64.90 -3.83 -32.88
C VAL A 114 -64.80 -5.29 -32.42
N GLN A 115 -65.21 -5.57 -31.16
CA GLN A 115 -66.44 -6.33 -30.85
C GLN A 115 -66.76 -6.41 -29.34
N VAL A 116 -68.03 -6.18 -29.02
CA VAL A 116 -68.75 -6.30 -27.74
C VAL A 116 -69.24 -7.77 -27.59
N PRO A 117 -69.48 -8.34 -26.39
CA PRO A 117 -70.84 -8.30 -25.83
C PRO A 117 -70.94 -8.16 -24.30
N THR A 118 -71.87 -7.32 -23.89
CA THR A 118 -72.44 -7.19 -22.54
C THR A 118 -73.31 -8.41 -22.22
N LYS A 119 -73.19 -8.99 -21.02
CA LYS A 119 -74.21 -9.87 -20.43
C LYS A 119 -74.66 -9.28 -19.10
N ALA A 120 -75.95 -9.04 -18.98
CA ALA A 120 -76.68 -8.82 -17.73
C ALA A 120 -78.06 -9.45 -17.90
N LEU A 121 -78.28 -10.57 -17.20
CA LEU A 121 -79.48 -10.96 -16.45
C LEU A 121 -79.19 -12.28 -15.72
#